data_AF-W5W1G6-F1
#
_entry.id   AF-W5W1G6-F1
#
_cell.length_a   1.000
_cell.length_b   1.000
_cell.length_c   1.000
_cell.angle_alpha   90.00
_cell.angle_beta   90.00
_cell.angle_gamma   90.00
#
_symmetry.space_group_name_H-M   'P 1'
#
loop_
_entity.id
_entity.type
_entity.pdbx_description
1 polymer ?
#
loop_
_entity_poly.entity_id
_entity_poly.type
_entity_poly.pdbx_seq_one_letter_code
_entity_poly.pdbx_strand_id
1 'polypeptide(L)'
;MEECLRLDWPAEFLLDGRRHPSVAHYAGTSRDLPVLVQGNLAKFGQHADLREVLLGARELPDPALVVAREKLRALTGPVLIGGAEHRTIHIAEPDPDWPARFQAERARIAAALGETARRIDHIGSTSVPGLGAKPIVDIDVSVPNVDDEDAYLPQLEAVGYVLRVREPEHRMLRTPELDVHVHLCTLGGWWEYRHLLFRDWLCREARDRAAYERLKRELATREWPRLNEYAEAKGELIAEITARARAWADTSGWSVAESG
;
A
#
# COMPACT_ATOMS: atom_id res chain seq x y z
N MET A 1 -0.72 -17.20 -35.53
CA MET A 1 -0.76 -15.81 -36.04
C MET A 1 -0.92 -14.92 -34.82
N GLU A 2 0.11 -14.17 -34.47
CA GLU A 2 0.07 -13.20 -33.37
C GLU A 2 -0.79 -12.01 -33.82
N GLU A 3 -1.82 -11.69 -33.04
CA GLU A 3 -2.75 -10.62 -33.32
C GLU A 3 -2.12 -9.30 -32.86
N CYS A 4 -1.68 -8.46 -33.81
CA CYS A 4 -1.28 -7.09 -33.51
C CYS A 4 -2.53 -6.31 -33.06
N LEU A 5 -2.60 -5.99 -31.77
CA LEU A 5 -3.65 -5.12 -31.24
C LEU A 5 -3.34 -3.67 -31.62
N ARG A 6 -4.06 -3.14 -32.62
CA ARG A 6 -4.19 -1.70 -32.85
C ARG A 6 -5.39 -1.20 -32.06
N LEU A 7 -5.14 -0.33 -31.08
CA LEU A 7 -6.18 0.42 -30.39
C LEU A 7 -6.17 1.84 -30.94
N ASP A 8 -7.23 2.23 -31.63
CA ASP A 8 -7.41 3.60 -32.10
C ASP A 8 -7.73 4.50 -30.91
N TRP A 9 -6.89 5.50 -30.70
CA TRP A 9 -6.95 6.40 -29.54
C TRP A 9 -7.46 7.79 -29.95
N PRO A 10 -8.34 8.45 -29.17
CA PRO A 10 -8.79 9.81 -29.46
C PRO A 10 -7.67 10.83 -29.25
N ALA A 11 -7.44 11.73 -30.22
CA ALA A 11 -6.35 12.72 -30.19
C ALA A 11 -6.31 13.61 -28.92
N GLU A 12 -7.43 13.73 -28.21
CA GLU A 12 -7.57 14.50 -26.97
C GLU A 12 -8.48 13.76 -25.98
N PHE A 13 -8.29 14.00 -24.68
CA PHE A 13 -9.20 13.57 -23.60
C PHE A 13 -9.58 14.74 -22.68
N LEU A 14 -10.64 14.58 -21.89
CA LEU A 14 -11.17 15.62 -20.98
C LEU A 14 -10.77 15.34 -19.52
N LEU A 15 -10.15 16.33 -18.87
CA LEU A 15 -9.84 16.34 -17.45
C LEU A 15 -10.24 17.69 -16.84
N ASP A 16 -11.00 17.69 -15.75
CA ASP A 16 -11.47 18.91 -15.05
C ASP A 16 -12.15 19.94 -15.98
N GLY A 17 -12.93 19.45 -16.95
CA GLY A 17 -13.61 20.27 -17.95
C GLY A 17 -12.70 20.86 -19.03
N ARG A 18 -11.41 20.51 -19.08
CA ARG A 18 -10.43 20.99 -20.07
C ARG A 18 -9.95 19.85 -20.95
N ARG A 19 -9.68 20.16 -22.23
CA ARG A 19 -9.14 19.20 -23.21
C ARG A 19 -7.62 19.15 -23.12
N HIS A 20 -7.08 17.93 -23.08
CA HIS A 20 -5.66 17.65 -23.06
C HIS A 20 -5.27 16.75 -24.24
N PRO A 21 -4.12 16.97 -24.89
CA PRO A 21 -3.63 16.10 -25.95
C PRO A 21 -3.20 14.75 -25.39
N SER A 22 -3.47 13.67 -26.13
CA SER A 22 -2.95 12.33 -25.81
C SER A 22 -1.54 12.11 -26.36
N VAL A 23 -0.75 11.29 -25.66
CA VAL A 23 0.57 10.81 -26.08
C VAL A 23 0.49 9.35 -26.58
N ALA A 24 -0.01 9.13 -27.79
CA ALA A 24 -0.05 7.78 -28.36
C ALA A 24 1.20 7.44 -29.20
N HIS A 25 1.93 6.37 -28.84
CA HIS A 25 2.19 5.17 -29.67
C HIS A 25 2.92 4.07 -28.87
N TYR A 26 2.30 2.89 -28.73
CA TYR A 26 2.96 1.65 -28.31
C TYR A 26 2.71 0.57 -29.37
N ALA A 27 3.77 -0.07 -29.86
CA ALA A 27 3.70 -1.18 -30.80
C ALA A 27 4.41 -2.40 -30.18
N GLY A 28 3.64 -3.39 -29.72
CA GLY A 28 4.14 -4.63 -29.09
C GLY A 28 3.07 -5.73 -29.11
N THR A 29 3.46 -6.97 -28.80
CA THR A 29 2.55 -8.12 -28.80
C THR A 29 1.87 -8.30 -27.44
N SER A 30 0.79 -9.10 -27.35
CA SER A 30 0.09 -9.32 -26.06
C SER A 30 0.96 -10.00 -25.00
N ARG A 31 2.06 -10.66 -25.39
CA ARG A 31 3.05 -11.25 -24.48
C ARG A 31 3.98 -10.22 -23.84
N ASP A 32 4.14 -9.07 -24.46
CA ASP A 32 4.97 -7.96 -23.96
C ASP A 32 4.21 -7.10 -22.93
N LEU A 33 2.93 -7.43 -22.67
CA LEU A 33 2.13 -6.81 -21.64
C LEU A 33 2.45 -7.44 -20.27
N PRO A 34 2.65 -6.65 -19.20
CA PRO A 34 2.80 -7.16 -17.85
C PRO A 34 1.63 -8.11 -17.47
N VAL A 35 1.90 -9.15 -16.67
CA VAL A 35 0.94 -10.18 -16.27
C VAL A 35 -0.35 -9.58 -15.66
N LEU A 36 -0.25 -8.46 -14.95
CA LEU A 36 -1.38 -7.71 -14.38
C LEU A 36 -2.35 -7.17 -15.45
N VAL A 37 -1.84 -6.85 -16.64
CA VAL A 37 -2.60 -6.35 -17.78
C VAL A 37 -3.30 -7.49 -18.50
N GLN A 38 -2.64 -8.64 -18.66
CA GLN A 38 -3.24 -9.83 -19.27
C GLN A 38 -4.44 -10.37 -18.47
N GLY A 39 -4.36 -10.36 -17.13
CA GLY A 39 -5.44 -10.83 -16.26
C GLY A 39 -6.69 -9.93 -16.21
N ASN A 40 -6.60 -8.70 -16.73
CA ASN A 40 -7.65 -7.67 -16.60
C ASN A 40 -8.03 -7.01 -17.94
N LEU A 41 -7.63 -7.59 -19.09
CA LEU A 41 -7.89 -7.07 -20.45
C LEU A 41 -9.34 -6.64 -20.69
N ALA A 42 -10.32 -7.38 -20.14
CA ALA A 42 -11.74 -7.05 -20.27
C ALA A 42 -12.17 -5.77 -19.49
N LYS A 43 -11.45 -5.42 -18.42
CA LYS A 43 -11.71 -4.22 -17.61
C LYS A 43 -11.02 -2.97 -18.18
N PHE A 44 -9.85 -3.15 -18.79
CA PHE A 44 -9.08 -2.05 -19.39
C PHE A 44 -9.73 -1.48 -20.66
N GLY A 45 -10.52 -2.27 -21.39
CA GLY A 45 -11.23 -1.82 -22.60
C GLY A 45 -12.22 -0.66 -22.39
N GLN A 46 -12.54 -0.29 -21.14
CA GLN A 46 -13.45 0.81 -20.81
C GLN A 46 -12.73 2.10 -20.36
N HIS A 47 -11.41 2.08 -20.18
CA HIS A 47 -10.65 3.23 -19.62
C HIS A 47 -9.26 3.35 -20.26
N ALA A 48 -9.24 3.71 -21.54
CA ALA A 48 -7.99 3.89 -22.31
C ALA A 48 -7.05 4.90 -21.60
N ASP A 49 -7.60 6.01 -21.12
CA ASP A 49 -6.93 7.21 -20.59
C ASP A 49 -6.00 7.00 -19.38
N LEU A 50 -6.11 5.87 -18.67
CA LEU A 50 -5.40 5.64 -17.40
C LEU A 50 -3.96 5.13 -17.58
N ARG A 51 -3.62 4.66 -18.79
CA ARG A 51 -2.27 4.13 -19.09
C ARG A 51 -1.21 5.22 -19.26
N GLU A 52 -1.57 6.37 -19.83
CA GLU A 52 -0.67 7.52 -20.00
C GLU A 52 -0.35 8.20 -18.67
N VAL A 53 -1.33 8.26 -17.76
CA VAL A 53 -1.10 8.76 -16.40
C VAL A 53 -0.02 7.91 -15.72
N LEU A 54 -0.06 6.59 -15.81
CA LEU A 54 0.91 5.72 -15.11
C LEU A 54 2.34 5.77 -15.65
N LEU A 55 2.54 6.02 -16.95
CA LEU A 55 3.88 6.14 -17.54
C LEU A 55 4.45 7.56 -17.47
N GLY A 56 3.61 8.58 -17.23
CA GLY A 56 4.00 10.00 -17.11
C GLY A 56 3.77 10.66 -15.75
N ALA A 57 3.20 9.96 -14.75
CA ALA A 57 2.67 10.56 -13.51
C ALA A 57 3.72 11.17 -12.56
N ARG A 58 5.03 11.08 -12.83
CA ARG A 58 6.03 11.78 -12.02
C ARG A 58 5.83 13.31 -11.98
N GLU A 59 5.12 13.88 -12.96
CA GLU A 59 4.96 15.33 -13.13
C GLU A 59 3.61 15.89 -12.65
N LEU A 60 2.69 15.07 -12.12
CA LEU A 60 1.45 15.59 -11.57
C LEU A 60 1.68 16.29 -10.22
N PRO A 61 0.87 17.29 -9.85
CA PRO A 61 0.80 17.78 -8.48
C PRO A 61 0.41 16.64 -7.53
N ASP A 62 1.03 16.58 -6.34
CA ASP A 62 0.83 15.52 -5.34
C ASP A 62 -0.66 15.14 -5.11
N PRO A 63 -1.61 16.09 -4.97
CA PRO A 63 -3.03 15.75 -4.78
C PRO A 63 -3.64 14.97 -5.96
N ALA A 64 -3.22 15.25 -7.19
CA ALA A 64 -3.73 14.59 -8.40
C ALA A 64 -3.15 13.19 -8.57
N LEU A 65 -1.86 13.01 -8.23
CA LEU A 65 -1.19 11.71 -8.15
C LEU A 65 -1.88 10.76 -7.17
N VAL A 66 -2.29 11.29 -6.02
CA VAL A 66 -2.97 10.53 -4.97
C VAL A 66 -4.33 10.03 -5.44
N VAL A 67 -5.16 10.91 -6.03
CA VAL A 67 -6.46 10.52 -6.58
C VAL A 67 -6.30 9.50 -7.71
N ALA A 68 -5.29 9.66 -8.57
CA ALA A 68 -5.00 8.71 -9.63
C ALA A 68 -4.62 7.32 -9.09
N ARG A 69 -3.77 7.27 -8.05
CA ARG A 69 -3.37 6.03 -7.37
C ARG A 69 -4.57 5.33 -6.70
N GLU A 70 -5.45 6.09 -6.06
CA GLU A 70 -6.68 5.55 -5.45
C GLU A 70 -7.63 4.95 -6.50
N LYS A 71 -7.81 5.63 -7.64
CA LYS A 71 -8.61 5.12 -8.76
C LYS A 71 -8.01 3.83 -9.35
N LEU A 72 -6.68 3.77 -9.51
CA LEU A 72 -6.01 2.56 -10.00
C LEU A 72 -6.23 1.38 -9.05
N ARG A 73 -6.09 1.60 -7.74
CA ARG A 73 -6.35 0.58 -6.72
C ARG A 73 -7.79 0.07 -6.81
N ALA A 74 -8.77 0.95 -7.03
CA ALA A 74 -10.17 0.54 -7.19
C ALA A 74 -10.41 -0.32 -8.44
N LEU A 75 -9.65 -0.09 -9.52
CA LEU A 75 -9.81 -0.80 -10.80
C LEU A 75 -9.08 -2.14 -10.85
N THR A 76 -7.90 -2.21 -10.23
CA THR A 76 -7.03 -3.40 -10.27
C THR A 76 -7.20 -4.30 -9.06
N GLY A 77 -7.54 -3.73 -7.90
CA GLY A 77 -7.80 -4.44 -6.64
C GLY A 77 -6.59 -5.24 -6.13
N PRO A 78 -6.59 -5.62 -4.84
CA PRO A 78 -5.58 -6.53 -4.32
C PRO A 78 -5.83 -7.97 -4.82
N VAL A 79 -4.77 -8.63 -5.27
CA VAL A 79 -4.76 -10.08 -5.48
C VAL A 79 -4.34 -10.75 -4.16
N LEU A 80 -5.28 -11.47 -3.54
CA LEU A 80 -5.03 -12.27 -2.35
C LEU A 80 -4.51 -13.66 -2.73
N ILE A 81 -3.22 -13.90 -2.52
CA ILE A 81 -2.62 -15.21 -2.70
C ILE A 81 -3.10 -16.12 -1.59
N GLY A 82 -3.63 -17.31 -1.92
CA GLY A 82 -4.18 -18.25 -0.94
C GLY A 82 -5.58 -17.89 -0.41
N GLY A 83 -6.27 -16.95 -1.04
CA GLY A 83 -7.70 -16.67 -0.79
C GLY A 83 -8.02 -15.89 0.50
N ALA A 84 -9.31 -15.68 0.73
CA ALA A 84 -9.83 -14.99 1.90
C ALA A 84 -9.83 -15.91 3.14
N GLU A 85 -9.51 -15.34 4.31
CA GLU A 85 -9.47 -16.06 5.58
C GLU A 85 -10.46 -15.44 6.58
N HIS A 86 -11.18 -16.30 7.30
CA HIS A 86 -12.02 -15.93 8.43
C HIS A 86 -11.20 -15.94 9.72
N ARG A 87 -11.29 -14.89 10.54
CA ARG A 87 -10.63 -14.83 11.86
C ARG A 87 -11.41 -14.00 12.84
N THR A 88 -11.39 -14.44 14.09
CA THR A 88 -11.79 -13.60 15.22
C THR A 88 -10.83 -12.43 15.35
N ILE A 89 -11.39 -11.24 15.56
CA ILE A 89 -10.62 -10.01 15.70
C ILE A 89 -10.47 -9.72 17.18
N HIS A 90 -9.23 -9.70 17.63
CA HIS A 90 -8.89 -9.34 19.00
C HIS A 90 -8.00 -8.10 18.99
N ILE A 91 -8.39 -7.09 19.77
CA ILE A 91 -7.61 -5.88 20.02
C ILE A 91 -7.00 -6.04 21.41
N ALA A 92 -5.70 -6.28 21.46
CA ALA A 92 -4.93 -6.30 22.69
C ALA A 92 -4.67 -4.86 23.17
N GLU A 93 -4.44 -4.74 24.47
CA GLU A 93 -3.88 -3.52 25.07
C GLU A 93 -2.49 -3.21 24.49
N PRO A 94 -2.02 -1.94 24.55
CA PRO A 94 -0.68 -1.58 24.14
C PRO A 94 0.37 -2.44 24.85
N ASP A 95 1.23 -3.08 24.07
CA ASP A 95 2.26 -3.98 24.58
C ASP A 95 3.65 -3.32 24.45
N PRO A 96 4.40 -3.13 25.56
CA PRO A 96 5.73 -2.54 25.52
C PRO A 96 6.77 -3.40 24.78
N ASP A 97 6.48 -4.67 24.47
CA ASP A 97 7.39 -5.56 23.76
C ASP A 97 7.28 -5.43 22.22
N TRP A 98 6.25 -4.76 21.68
CA TRP A 98 6.12 -4.57 20.22
C TRP A 98 7.34 -3.90 19.56
N PRO A 99 7.95 -2.85 20.13
CA PRO A 99 9.18 -2.28 19.57
C PRO A 99 10.33 -3.28 19.52
N ALA A 100 10.50 -4.13 20.55
CA ALA A 100 11.54 -5.16 20.56
C ALA A 100 11.31 -6.23 19.49
N ARG A 101 10.04 -6.65 19.31
CA ARG A 101 9.64 -7.56 18.22
C ARG A 101 9.93 -6.95 16.84
N PHE A 102 9.60 -5.67 16.65
CA PHE A 102 9.96 -4.94 15.43
C PHE A 102 11.46 -4.94 15.19
N GLN A 103 12.29 -4.64 16.20
CA GLN A 103 13.75 -4.60 16.03
C GLN A 103 14.33 -5.96 15.61
N ALA A 104 13.81 -7.06 16.17
CA ALA A 104 14.21 -8.41 15.77
C ALA A 104 13.88 -8.70 14.30
N GLU A 105 12.66 -8.38 13.87
CA GLU A 105 12.22 -8.57 12.48
C GLU A 105 12.93 -7.62 11.51
N ARG A 106 13.17 -6.37 11.90
CA ARG A 106 13.99 -5.41 11.14
C ARG A 106 15.38 -5.98 10.88
N ALA A 107 16.03 -6.56 11.90
CA ALA A 107 17.36 -7.14 11.76
C ALA A 107 17.35 -8.35 10.80
N ARG A 108 16.33 -9.21 10.88
CA ARG A 108 16.13 -10.36 9.98
C ARG A 108 15.95 -9.91 8.53
N ILE A 109 15.09 -8.92 8.28
CA ILE A 109 14.83 -8.36 6.94
C ILE A 109 16.09 -7.70 6.39
N ALA A 110 16.78 -6.88 7.19
CA ALA A 110 18.01 -6.21 6.78
C ALA A 110 19.11 -7.21 6.40
N ALA A 111 19.26 -8.30 7.16
CA ALA A 111 20.20 -9.36 6.85
C ALA A 111 19.86 -10.11 5.55
N ALA A 112 18.57 -10.32 5.27
CA ALA A 112 18.12 -11.01 4.05
C ALA A 112 18.26 -10.14 2.79
N LEU A 113 17.97 -8.84 2.90
CA LEU A 113 17.89 -7.93 1.75
C LEU A 113 19.15 -7.11 1.49
N GLY A 114 20.01 -6.92 2.51
CA GLY A 114 21.20 -6.08 2.39
C GLY A 114 20.85 -4.68 1.86
N GLU A 115 21.56 -4.24 0.82
CA GLU A 115 21.35 -2.92 0.22
C GLU A 115 20.02 -2.76 -0.54
N THR A 116 19.32 -3.86 -0.86
CA THR A 116 18.00 -3.80 -1.48
C THR A 116 16.97 -3.15 -0.56
N ALA A 117 17.08 -3.39 0.76
CA ALA A 117 16.28 -2.68 1.75
C ALA A 117 16.86 -1.27 1.97
N ARG A 118 16.31 -0.28 1.25
CA ARG A 118 16.73 1.12 1.36
C ARG A 118 16.25 1.76 2.66
N ARG A 119 15.12 1.28 3.18
CA ARG A 119 14.50 1.77 4.42
C ARG A 119 13.66 0.65 5.04
N ILE A 120 13.58 0.62 6.37
CA ILE A 120 12.76 -0.35 7.12
C ILE A 120 12.13 0.36 8.32
N ASP A 121 10.80 0.42 8.42
CA ASP A 121 10.13 1.20 9.45
C ASP A 121 9.05 0.39 10.15
N HIS A 122 8.89 0.64 11.45
CA HIS A 122 7.76 0.13 12.19
C HIS A 122 6.55 0.98 11.83
N ILE A 123 5.49 0.36 11.32
CA ILE A 123 4.25 1.05 10.95
C ILE A 123 3.05 0.36 11.60
N GLY A 124 1.85 0.76 11.21
CA GLY A 124 0.61 0.19 11.75
C GLY A 124 0.39 0.56 13.22
N SER A 125 -0.62 -0.05 13.83
CA SER A 125 -1.03 0.35 15.19
C SER A 125 0.00 0.01 16.25
N THR A 126 0.79 -1.06 16.06
CA THR A 126 1.78 -1.52 17.06
C THR A 126 3.01 -0.61 17.14
N SER A 127 3.19 0.29 16.18
CA SER A 127 4.24 1.32 16.19
C SER A 127 3.85 2.59 16.96
N VAL A 128 2.58 2.73 17.36
CA VAL A 128 2.05 3.94 18.02
C VAL A 128 1.97 3.71 19.54
N PRO A 129 2.74 4.46 20.36
CA PRO A 129 2.71 4.30 21.81
C PRO A 129 1.31 4.51 22.39
N GLY A 130 0.89 3.57 23.25
CA GLY A 130 -0.40 3.64 23.94
C GLY A 130 -1.62 3.36 23.07
N LEU A 131 -1.47 2.84 21.84
CA LEU A 131 -2.59 2.46 20.97
C LEU A 131 -2.86 0.95 21.02
N GLY A 132 -4.05 0.55 21.48
CA GLY A 132 -4.46 -0.87 21.43
C GLY A 132 -4.55 -1.41 20.00
N ALA A 133 -4.11 -2.64 19.75
CA ALA A 133 -3.95 -3.17 18.39
C ALA A 133 -4.23 -4.68 18.30
N LYS A 134 -4.43 -5.18 17.07
CA LYS A 134 -4.17 -6.60 16.82
C LYS A 134 -2.68 -6.84 17.12
N PRO A 135 -2.28 -7.95 17.77
CA PRO A 135 -0.90 -8.21 18.15
C PRO A 135 -0.04 -8.66 16.95
N ILE A 136 -0.04 -7.83 15.90
CA ILE A 136 0.65 -8.03 14.63
C ILE A 136 1.59 -6.84 14.42
N VAL A 137 2.88 -7.12 14.23
CA VAL A 137 3.88 -6.10 13.90
C VAL A 137 3.80 -5.83 12.41
N ASP A 138 3.39 -4.63 12.01
CA ASP A 138 3.40 -4.20 10.60
C ASP A 138 4.72 -3.45 10.31
N ILE A 139 5.41 -3.85 9.26
CA ILE A 139 6.71 -3.31 8.86
C ILE A 139 6.62 -2.78 7.44
N ASP A 140 7.12 -1.58 7.18
CA ASP A 140 7.27 -1.05 5.82
C ASP A 140 8.73 -1.18 5.41
N VAL A 141 8.98 -1.66 4.19
CA VAL A 141 10.32 -1.82 3.63
C VAL A 141 10.35 -1.19 2.26
N SER A 142 11.13 -0.11 2.14
CA SER A 142 11.29 0.61 0.89
C SER A 142 12.41 -0.02 0.06
N VAL A 143 12.08 -0.44 -1.16
CA VAL A 143 13.00 -1.00 -2.15
C VAL A 143 13.11 -0.08 -3.37
N PRO A 144 14.14 -0.21 -4.23
CA PRO A 144 14.28 0.65 -5.41
C PRO A 144 13.10 0.56 -6.38
N ASN A 145 12.53 -0.64 -6.54
CA ASN A 145 11.36 -0.88 -7.36
C ASN A 145 10.59 -2.09 -6.79
N VAL A 146 9.38 -1.85 -6.28
CA VAL A 146 8.55 -2.92 -5.70
C VAL A 146 8.02 -3.92 -6.73
N ASP A 147 7.93 -3.54 -8.01
CA ASP A 147 7.46 -4.45 -9.05
C ASP A 147 8.56 -5.40 -9.56
N ASP A 148 9.81 -5.18 -9.16
CA ASP A 148 10.93 -6.10 -9.38
C ASP A 148 10.99 -7.15 -8.25
N GLU A 149 10.01 -8.05 -8.22
CA GLU A 149 9.88 -9.08 -7.18
C GLU A 149 11.09 -10.01 -7.10
N ASP A 150 11.76 -10.28 -8.22
CA ASP A 150 12.95 -11.14 -8.27
C ASP A 150 14.12 -10.59 -7.45
N ALA A 151 14.15 -9.28 -7.21
CA ALA A 151 15.21 -8.62 -6.45
C ALA A 151 15.11 -8.82 -4.92
N TYR A 152 13.94 -9.19 -4.39
CA TYR A 152 13.71 -9.27 -2.93
C TYR A 152 12.88 -10.46 -2.46
N LEU A 153 11.97 -10.96 -3.28
CA LEU A 153 10.99 -11.97 -2.86
C LEU A 153 11.68 -13.31 -2.50
N PRO A 154 12.60 -13.87 -3.31
CA PRO A 154 13.28 -15.11 -2.95
C PRO A 154 14.03 -15.03 -1.62
N GLN A 155 14.66 -13.89 -1.32
CA GLN A 155 15.41 -13.68 -0.08
C GLN A 155 14.50 -13.61 1.13
N LEU A 156 13.34 -12.94 1.03
CA LEU A 156 12.35 -12.88 2.10
C LEU A 156 11.67 -14.24 2.32
N GLU A 157 11.38 -14.98 1.24
CA GLU A 157 10.83 -16.33 1.34
C GLU A 157 11.82 -17.31 1.97
N ALA A 158 13.11 -17.20 1.63
CA ALA A 158 14.18 -18.01 2.23
C ALA A 158 14.31 -17.80 3.75
N VAL A 159 13.96 -16.62 4.25
CA VAL A 159 13.90 -16.33 5.68
C VAL A 159 12.48 -16.45 6.23
N GLY A 160 11.55 -17.13 5.56
CA GLY A 160 10.29 -17.57 6.15
C GLY A 160 9.10 -16.62 6.03
N TYR A 161 9.19 -15.54 5.24
CA TYR A 161 8.02 -14.73 4.91
C TYR A 161 7.25 -15.32 3.72
N VAL A 162 5.93 -15.19 3.73
CA VAL A 162 5.06 -15.72 2.67
C VAL A 162 4.28 -14.58 2.03
N LEU A 163 4.35 -14.44 0.71
CA LEU A 163 3.61 -13.44 -0.03
C LEU A 163 2.10 -13.66 0.04
N ARG A 164 1.36 -12.57 0.28
CA ARG A 164 -0.09 -12.58 0.48
C ARG A 164 -0.85 -11.61 -0.37
N VAL A 165 -0.31 -10.42 -0.61
CA VAL A 165 -0.97 -9.39 -1.40
C VAL A 165 -0.07 -8.94 -2.52
N ARG A 166 -0.63 -8.91 -3.73
CA ARG A 166 -0.11 -8.11 -4.84
C ARG A 166 -1.12 -7.02 -5.18
N GLU A 167 -0.73 -5.75 -5.04
CA GLU A 167 -1.51 -4.62 -5.53
C GLU A 167 -0.57 -3.58 -6.17
N PRO A 168 -1.06 -2.62 -6.97
CA PRO A 168 -0.19 -1.65 -7.62
C PRO A 168 0.74 -0.93 -6.63
N GLU A 169 2.03 -0.90 -6.96
CA GLU A 169 3.09 -0.28 -6.16
C GLU A 169 3.26 -0.88 -4.74
N HIS A 170 2.68 -2.05 -4.45
CA HIS A 170 2.73 -2.65 -3.11
C HIS A 170 2.69 -4.16 -3.10
N ARG A 171 3.48 -4.75 -2.21
CA ARG A 171 3.38 -6.15 -1.84
C ARG A 171 3.21 -6.27 -0.34
N MET A 172 2.54 -7.33 0.10
CA MET A 172 2.53 -7.69 1.52
C MET A 172 2.86 -9.17 1.68
N LEU A 173 3.89 -9.43 2.47
CA LEU A 173 4.22 -10.75 2.99
C LEU A 173 3.87 -10.83 4.47
N ARG A 174 3.83 -12.03 5.03
CA ARG A 174 3.63 -12.26 6.46
C ARG A 174 4.38 -13.48 6.95
N THR A 175 4.53 -13.61 8.27
CA THR A 175 4.95 -14.85 8.91
C THR A 175 3.85 -15.92 8.88
N PRO A 176 4.19 -17.22 8.88
CA PRO A 176 3.23 -18.31 9.06
C PRO A 176 2.46 -18.26 10.39
N GLU A 177 3.05 -17.64 11.41
CA GLU A 177 2.47 -17.38 12.73
C GLU A 177 1.46 -16.22 12.71
N LEU A 178 1.48 -15.42 11.63
CA LEU A 178 0.49 -14.38 11.33
C LEU A 178 0.53 -13.21 12.31
N ASP A 179 1.71 -12.99 12.86
CA ASP A 179 2.02 -12.04 13.91
C ASP A 179 2.98 -10.94 13.43
N VAL A 180 3.43 -11.02 12.17
CA VAL A 180 4.20 -10.01 11.45
C VAL A 180 3.68 -9.85 10.03
N HIS A 181 3.54 -8.62 9.59
CA HIS A 181 3.30 -8.24 8.20
C HIS A 181 4.47 -7.40 7.69
N VAL A 182 4.93 -7.70 6.48
CA VAL A 182 5.97 -6.94 5.77
C VAL A 182 5.37 -6.36 4.51
N HIS A 183 5.20 -5.05 4.51
CA HIS A 183 4.76 -4.26 3.38
C HIS A 183 5.98 -3.80 2.58
N LEU A 184 6.08 -4.19 1.31
CA LEU A 184 7.08 -3.65 0.39
C LEU A 184 6.47 -2.52 -0.41
N CYS A 185 7.24 -1.46 -0.59
CA CYS A 185 6.91 -0.31 -1.40
C CYS A 185 8.15 0.23 -2.13
N THR A 186 7.93 1.04 -3.17
CA THR A 186 9.03 1.75 -3.82
C THR A 186 9.47 2.93 -2.96
N LEU A 187 10.78 3.12 -2.79
CA LEU A 187 11.38 4.27 -2.09
C LEU A 187 10.89 5.60 -2.70
N GLY A 188 10.46 6.53 -1.85
CA GLY A 188 9.81 7.78 -2.24
C GLY A 188 8.39 7.61 -2.78
N GLY A 189 7.82 6.41 -2.68
CA GLY A 189 6.51 6.05 -3.20
C GLY A 189 5.36 6.45 -2.28
N TRP A 190 4.15 6.32 -2.81
CA TRP A 190 2.92 6.63 -2.08
C TRP A 190 2.72 5.77 -0.83
N TRP A 191 3.01 4.47 -0.94
CA TRP A 191 2.86 3.53 0.17
C TRP A 191 3.80 3.85 1.34
N GLU A 192 5.05 4.24 1.05
CA GLU A 192 5.99 4.73 2.06
C GLU A 192 5.43 5.97 2.77
N TYR A 193 5.06 7.00 1.99
CA TYR A 193 4.52 8.25 2.52
C TYR A 193 3.30 8.02 3.42
N ARG A 194 2.30 7.27 2.95
CA ARG A 194 1.03 7.14 3.66
C ARG A 194 1.17 6.37 4.97
N HIS A 195 2.02 5.34 5.02
CA HIS A 195 2.19 4.52 6.21
C HIS A 195 2.89 5.33 7.32
N LEU A 196 3.97 6.01 6.95
CA LEU A 196 4.74 6.86 7.87
C LEU A 196 3.93 8.05 8.35
N LEU A 197 3.23 8.75 7.44
CA LEU A 197 2.39 9.89 7.80
C LEU A 197 1.31 9.50 8.81
N PHE A 198 0.62 8.39 8.56
CA PHE A 198 -0.46 7.93 9.42
C PHE A 198 0.06 7.55 10.81
N ARG A 199 1.19 6.83 10.89
CA ARG A 199 1.85 6.53 12.16
C ARG A 199 2.21 7.79 12.93
N ASP A 200 2.99 8.68 12.31
CA ASP A 200 3.54 9.86 12.98
C ASP A 200 2.43 10.80 13.46
N TRP A 201 1.38 10.94 12.65
CA TRP A 201 0.19 11.67 13.05
C TRP A 201 -0.49 11.04 14.28
N LEU A 202 -0.67 9.72 14.32
CA LEU A 202 -1.27 9.06 15.48
C LEU A 202 -0.37 9.07 16.73
N CYS A 203 0.95 9.10 16.57
CA CYS A 203 1.88 9.34 17.67
C CYS A 203 1.66 10.74 18.28
N ARG A 204 1.44 11.75 17.42
CA ARG A 204 1.25 13.15 17.81
C ARG A 204 -0.16 13.45 18.34
N GLU A 205 -1.20 13.06 17.62
CA GLU A 205 -2.58 13.52 17.84
C GLU A 205 -3.38 12.50 18.67
N ALA A 206 -3.46 12.76 19.97
CA ALA A 206 -4.13 11.88 20.93
C ALA A 206 -5.64 11.71 20.63
N ARG A 207 -6.31 12.73 20.09
CA ARG A 207 -7.74 12.65 19.76
C ARG A 207 -8.01 11.62 18.66
N ASP A 208 -7.22 11.67 17.60
CA ASP A 208 -7.35 10.76 16.45
C ASP A 208 -6.90 9.35 16.81
N ARG A 209 -5.84 9.21 17.62
CA ARG A 209 -5.44 7.92 18.20
C ARG A 209 -6.57 7.27 18.98
N ALA A 210 -7.22 8.03 19.88
CA ALA A 210 -8.33 7.52 20.68
C ALA A 210 -9.57 7.19 19.84
N ALA A 211 -9.88 8.00 18.81
CA ALA A 211 -10.97 7.72 17.89
C ALA A 211 -10.74 6.43 17.10
N TYR A 212 -9.52 6.26 16.58
CA TYR A 212 -9.13 5.07 15.84
C TYR A 212 -9.16 3.80 16.71
N GLU A 213 -8.73 3.89 17.96
CA GLU A 213 -8.83 2.78 18.91
C GLU A 213 -10.28 2.39 19.21
N ARG A 214 -11.13 3.36 19.53
CA ARG A 214 -12.56 3.11 19.79
C ARG A 214 -13.22 2.38 18.62
N LEU A 215 -12.98 2.84 17.40
CA LEU A 215 -13.52 2.19 16.21
C LEU A 215 -13.01 0.75 16.08
N LYS A 216 -11.71 0.49 16.26
CA LYS A 216 -11.16 -0.87 16.21
C LYS A 216 -11.81 -1.80 17.23
N ARG A 217 -11.99 -1.33 18.47
CA ARG A 217 -12.62 -2.10 19.54
C ARG A 217 -14.10 -2.38 19.25
N GLU A 218 -14.84 -1.39 18.75
CA GLU A 218 -16.22 -1.56 18.32
C GLU A 218 -16.34 -2.57 17.17
N LEU A 219 -15.51 -2.45 16.14
CA LEU A 219 -15.52 -3.38 15.00
C LEU A 219 -15.10 -4.80 15.43
N ALA A 220 -14.26 -4.94 16.45
CA ALA A 220 -13.84 -6.24 16.98
C ALA A 220 -14.98 -6.99 17.70
N THR A 221 -16.06 -6.33 18.11
CA THR A 221 -17.24 -7.01 18.67
C THR A 221 -18.17 -7.61 17.62
N ARG A 222 -17.89 -7.38 16.34
CA ARG A 222 -18.70 -7.86 15.21
C ARG A 222 -18.08 -9.11 14.60
N GLU A 223 -18.92 -9.97 14.03
CA GLU A 223 -18.45 -11.09 13.20
C GLU A 223 -18.19 -10.60 11.77
N TRP A 224 -17.08 -11.06 11.20
CA TRP A 224 -16.64 -10.68 9.86
C TRP A 224 -16.44 -11.92 9.01
N PRO A 225 -17.34 -12.20 8.06
CA PRO A 225 -17.18 -13.31 7.11
C PRO A 225 -15.80 -13.33 6.44
N ARG A 226 -15.23 -12.15 6.17
CA ARG A 226 -13.88 -12.01 5.59
C ARG A 226 -13.10 -10.91 6.30
N LEU A 227 -11.82 -11.16 6.61
CA LEU A 227 -10.97 -10.17 7.28
C LEU A 227 -10.80 -8.85 6.51
N ASN A 228 -10.93 -8.89 5.18
CA ASN A 228 -10.92 -7.68 4.35
C ASN A 228 -12.10 -6.75 4.66
N GLU A 229 -13.26 -7.29 5.01
CA GLU A 229 -14.44 -6.47 5.33
C GLU A 229 -14.21 -5.65 6.60
N TYR A 230 -13.50 -6.22 7.59
CA TYR A 230 -13.05 -5.46 8.76
C TYR A 230 -12.05 -4.35 8.39
N ALA A 231 -11.15 -4.62 7.45
CA ALA A 231 -10.20 -3.60 6.99
C ALA A 231 -10.93 -2.44 6.30
N GLU A 232 -11.90 -2.75 5.45
CA GLU A 232 -12.75 -1.79 4.72
C GLU A 232 -13.64 -0.98 5.66
N ALA A 233 -14.19 -1.59 6.72
CA ALA A 233 -15.04 -0.90 7.69
C ALA A 233 -14.34 0.24 8.46
N LYS A 234 -13.01 0.27 8.45
CA LYS A 234 -12.21 1.38 9.03
C LYS A 234 -11.97 2.52 8.03
N GLY A 235 -12.32 2.33 6.76
CA GLY A 235 -11.89 3.16 5.65
C GLY A 235 -12.26 4.63 5.78
N GLU A 236 -13.50 4.93 6.19
CA GLU A 236 -14.00 6.30 6.36
C GLU A 236 -13.18 7.07 7.41
N LEU A 237 -13.05 6.54 8.62
CA LEU A 237 -12.26 7.19 9.68
C LEU A 237 -10.78 7.30 9.30
N ILE A 238 -10.21 6.28 8.66
CA ILE A 238 -8.81 6.33 8.18
C ILE A 238 -8.64 7.46 7.17
N ALA A 239 -9.58 7.65 6.24
CA ALA A 239 -9.54 8.72 5.25
C ALA A 239 -9.61 10.10 5.92
N GLU A 240 -10.51 10.29 6.88
CA GLU A 240 -10.63 11.54 7.64
C GLU A 240 -9.35 11.88 8.43
N ILE A 241 -8.79 10.89 9.13
CA ILE A 241 -7.52 11.04 9.88
C ILE A 241 -6.39 11.37 8.90
N THR A 242 -6.33 10.67 7.76
CA THR A 242 -5.31 10.91 6.73
C THR A 242 -5.40 12.32 6.17
N ALA A 243 -6.60 12.85 5.94
CA ALA A 243 -6.79 14.22 5.48
C ALA A 243 -6.24 15.25 6.49
N ARG A 244 -6.49 15.04 7.79
CA ARG A 244 -5.91 15.89 8.86
C ARG A 244 -4.40 15.76 8.95
N ALA A 245 -3.88 14.54 8.85
CA ALA A 245 -2.45 14.26 8.86
C ALA A 245 -1.72 14.98 7.70
N ARG A 246 -2.31 14.99 6.50
CA ARG A 246 -1.76 15.72 5.35
C ARG A 246 -1.73 17.23 5.55
N ALA A 247 -2.83 17.81 6.02
CA ALA A 247 -2.86 19.23 6.33
C ALA A 247 -1.81 19.63 7.39
N TRP A 248 -1.53 18.73 8.33
CA TRP A 248 -0.42 18.90 9.27
C TRP A 248 0.95 18.80 8.59
N ALA A 249 1.17 17.82 7.71
CA ALA A 249 2.43 17.69 6.97
C ALA A 249 2.75 18.96 6.16
N ASP A 250 1.76 19.51 5.46
CA ASP A 250 1.89 20.71 4.63
C ASP A 250 2.30 21.96 5.44
N THR A 251 1.93 22.02 6.71
CA THR A 251 2.15 23.20 7.57
C THR A 251 3.29 23.04 8.57
N SER A 252 3.73 21.81 8.84
CA SER A 252 4.78 21.52 9.81
C SER A 252 6.16 21.28 9.20
N GLY A 253 6.23 21.11 7.87
CA GLY A 253 7.46 20.71 7.20
C GLY A 253 7.77 19.22 7.34
N TRP A 254 6.87 18.40 7.90
CA TRP A 254 7.05 16.95 8.00
C TRP A 254 7.38 16.35 6.64
N SER A 255 8.39 15.50 6.62
CA SER A 255 8.77 14.73 5.45
C SER A 255 9.05 13.27 5.82
N VAL A 256 8.96 12.40 4.83
CA VAL A 256 9.36 10.99 4.95
C VAL A 256 10.79 10.89 5.50
N ALA A 257 11.72 11.74 5.05
CA ALA A 257 13.12 11.71 5.48
C ALA A 257 13.33 12.01 6.98
N GLU A 258 12.43 12.78 7.59
CA GLU A 258 12.50 13.15 9.02
C GLU A 258 11.68 12.21 9.92
N SER A 259 10.89 11.32 9.31
CA SER A 259 10.09 10.32 10.00
C SER A 259 11.00 9.24 10.60
N GLY A 260 10.94 9.03 11.92
CA GLY A 260 11.78 8.08 12.67
C GLY A 260 11.30 7.84 14.09
#